data_AF-A0A2U0DGD1-F1
#
_entry.id   AF-A0A2U0DGD1-F1
#
_cell.length_a   1.000
_cell.length_b   1.000
_cell.length_c   1.000
_cell.angle_alpha   90.00
_cell.angle_beta   90.00
_cell.angle_gamma   90.00
#
_symmetry.space_group_name_H-M   'P 1'
#
loop_
_entity.id
_entity.type
_entity.pdbx_description
1 polymer ?
#
loop_
_entity_poly.entity_id
_entity_poly.type
_entity_poly.pdbx_seq_one_letter_code
_entity_poly.pdbx_strand_id
1 'polypeptide(L)'
;MKVELEIKKSVMKNIFMSVLFLVGSFSFAQEAGKAGELLKNEASKTEIESPNAKRTESRNSNNSGFRNQNRNNNGFRGKNPNYQWNQQYGYSEVFLRIPEQGMFSVELGDQFISNNSGRFRFFDLPSGRIPVSIYENGYLLYRTTLNVRNNSRLVLDFFTNEGLFLLDSYPVQNQSYGFNDWNDVWNNPYGNSGGWNDGGSYANVMDNSSFSEFMDMLRKNARFDDSKLSMIRQQMRTTMFTSQQISALVKEVSFDKNKLSLAKSMFSKCVDKHKYFLVYDAFDFESSKRELMEFVQNS
;
A
#
# COMPACT_ATOMS: atom_id res chain seq x y z
N MET A 1 11.93 -54.87 -11.04
CA MET A 1 11.40 -54.01 -12.13
C MET A 1 10.33 -53.01 -11.67
N LYS A 2 9.31 -53.40 -10.89
CA LYS A 2 8.23 -52.49 -10.44
C LYS A 2 8.68 -51.42 -9.42
N VAL A 3 9.58 -51.78 -8.49
CA VAL A 3 10.13 -50.87 -7.45
C VAL A 3 11.04 -49.79 -8.04
N GLU A 4 11.83 -50.13 -9.06
CA GLU A 4 12.78 -49.21 -9.70
C GLU A 4 12.08 -48.13 -10.55
N LEU A 5 10.92 -48.47 -11.13
CA LEU A 5 10.05 -47.53 -11.84
C LEU A 5 9.36 -46.53 -10.91
N GLU A 6 8.97 -46.94 -9.70
CA GLU A 6 8.37 -46.01 -8.72
C GLU A 6 9.39 -45.03 -8.14
N ILE A 7 10.63 -45.48 -7.87
CA ILE A 7 11.71 -44.60 -7.39
C ILE A 7 12.04 -43.53 -8.44
N LYS A 8 12.17 -43.91 -9.73
CA LYS A 8 12.39 -42.94 -10.82
C LYS A 8 11.25 -41.94 -10.97
N LYS A 9 10.00 -42.36 -10.76
CA LYS A 9 8.82 -41.49 -10.86
C LYS A 9 8.71 -40.51 -9.68
N SER A 10 9.08 -40.95 -8.47
CA SER A 10 9.16 -40.10 -7.28
C SER A 10 10.29 -39.07 -7.37
N VAL A 11 11.48 -39.49 -7.81
CA VAL A 11 12.63 -38.60 -8.02
C VAL A 11 12.35 -37.57 -9.13
N MET A 12 11.76 -37.97 -10.26
CA MET A 12 11.34 -37.01 -11.30
C MET A 12 10.27 -36.04 -10.79
N LYS A 13 9.28 -36.47 -10.00
CA LYS A 13 8.27 -35.57 -9.43
C LYS A 13 8.89 -34.50 -8.52
N ASN A 14 9.88 -34.87 -7.71
CA ASN A 14 10.58 -33.94 -6.82
C ASN A 14 11.49 -32.97 -7.59
N ILE A 15 12.10 -33.42 -8.69
CA ILE A 15 12.89 -32.54 -9.59
C ILE A 15 11.96 -31.56 -10.33
N PHE A 16 10.83 -32.02 -10.86
CA PHE A 16 9.88 -31.13 -11.54
C PHE A 16 9.28 -30.08 -10.58
N MET A 17 8.96 -30.46 -9.33
CA MET A 17 8.45 -29.50 -8.34
C MET A 17 9.50 -28.48 -7.90
N SER A 18 10.76 -28.88 -7.72
CA SER A 18 11.85 -27.94 -7.37
C SER A 18 12.22 -27.00 -8.52
N VAL A 19 12.19 -27.48 -9.77
CA VAL A 19 12.39 -26.64 -10.96
C VAL A 19 11.24 -25.65 -11.14
N LEU A 20 9.98 -26.06 -10.92
CA LEU A 20 8.84 -25.13 -10.98
C LEU A 20 8.95 -24.00 -9.95
N PHE A 21 9.38 -24.31 -8.73
CA PHE A 21 9.59 -23.30 -7.68
C PHE A 21 10.72 -22.32 -8.03
N LEU A 22 11.87 -22.83 -8.51
CA LEU A 22 13.00 -21.99 -8.92
C LEU A 22 12.63 -21.09 -10.12
N VAL A 23 11.96 -21.62 -11.15
CA VAL A 23 11.55 -20.84 -12.33
C VAL A 23 10.50 -19.78 -11.96
N GLY A 24 9.60 -20.09 -11.02
CA GLY A 24 8.64 -19.13 -10.47
C GLY A 24 9.33 -17.94 -9.80
N SER A 25 10.26 -18.20 -8.88
CA SER A 25 11.00 -17.14 -8.15
C SER A 25 11.84 -16.26 -9.08
N PHE A 26 12.52 -16.86 -10.07
CA PHE A 26 13.27 -16.13 -11.08
C PHE A 26 12.38 -15.18 -11.90
N SER A 27 11.16 -15.61 -12.23
CA SER A 27 10.22 -14.79 -13.01
C SER A 27 9.75 -13.56 -12.23
N PHE A 28 9.48 -13.69 -10.93
CA PHE A 28 9.04 -12.57 -10.09
C PHE A 28 10.16 -11.55 -9.84
N ALA A 29 11.37 -12.02 -9.55
CA ALA A 29 12.51 -11.13 -9.34
C ALA A 29 12.90 -10.37 -10.63
N GLN A 30 12.81 -11.03 -11.79
CA GLN A 30 13.03 -10.37 -13.07
C GLN A 30 12.01 -9.25 -13.32
N GLU A 31 10.74 -9.44 -12.91
CA GLU A 31 9.72 -8.42 -13.03
C GLU A 31 9.94 -7.27 -12.01
N ALA A 32 10.37 -7.59 -10.79
CA ALA A 32 10.78 -6.59 -9.79
C ALA A 32 11.96 -5.74 -10.26
N GLY A 33 12.95 -6.33 -10.92
CA GLY A 33 14.07 -5.58 -11.48
C GLY A 33 13.72 -4.70 -12.68
N LYS A 34 12.59 -4.94 -13.36
CA LYS A 34 12.06 -4.03 -14.39
C LYS A 34 11.24 -2.89 -13.79
N ALA A 35 10.46 -3.20 -12.75
CA ALA A 35 9.53 -2.26 -12.11
C ALA A 35 10.19 -1.36 -11.06
N GLY A 36 11.28 -1.80 -10.43
CA GLY A 36 11.88 -1.14 -9.29
C GLY A 36 13.40 -1.10 -9.28
N GLU A 37 13.96 -0.34 -8.34
CA GLU A 37 15.39 -0.18 -8.12
C GLU A 37 15.91 -1.27 -7.16
N LEU A 38 16.93 -2.02 -7.57
CA LEU A 38 17.66 -2.92 -6.68
C LEU A 38 18.47 -2.10 -5.67
N LEU A 39 18.11 -2.20 -4.40
CA LEU A 39 18.90 -1.63 -3.31
C LEU A 39 20.11 -2.50 -3.06
N LYS A 40 21.25 -1.92 -2.66
CA LYS A 40 22.49 -2.67 -2.45
C LYS A 40 22.51 -3.34 -1.07
N ASN A 41 23.02 -4.58 -1.01
CA ASN A 41 23.31 -5.26 0.25
C ASN A 41 24.56 -4.67 0.92
N GLU A 42 24.42 -4.26 2.16
CA GLU A 42 25.43 -3.68 3.03
C GLU A 42 25.86 -4.65 4.16
N ALA A 43 25.31 -5.88 4.17
CA ALA A 43 25.76 -6.94 5.08
C ALA A 43 27.08 -7.56 4.62
N SER A 44 28.00 -7.81 5.55
CA SER A 44 29.23 -8.55 5.28
C SER A 44 29.00 -10.07 5.29
N LYS A 45 29.84 -10.83 4.58
CA LYS A 45 29.75 -12.30 4.52
C LYS A 45 29.78 -12.96 5.91
N THR A 46 30.62 -12.45 6.80
CA THR A 46 30.76 -12.92 8.18
C THR A 46 29.51 -12.67 9.03
N GLU A 47 28.76 -11.61 8.75
CA GLU A 47 27.50 -11.31 9.47
C GLU A 47 26.35 -12.20 8.99
N ILE A 48 26.34 -12.59 7.71
CA ILE A 48 25.33 -13.48 7.12
C ILE A 48 25.51 -14.92 7.63
N GLU A 49 26.76 -15.38 7.77
CA GLU A 49 27.10 -16.74 8.23
C GLU A 49 26.96 -16.95 9.75
N SER A 50 26.86 -15.87 10.52
CA SER A 50 26.72 -15.95 11.97
C SER A 50 25.24 -15.99 12.37
N PRO A 51 24.77 -17.02 13.11
CA PRO A 51 23.44 -16.94 13.72
C PRO A 51 23.39 -15.69 14.59
N ASN A 52 22.37 -14.86 14.40
CA ASN A 52 22.23 -13.66 15.21
C ASN A 52 21.75 -14.09 16.61
N ALA A 53 22.68 -14.57 17.44
CA ALA A 53 22.45 -14.99 18.83
C ALA A 53 21.97 -13.83 19.73
N LYS A 54 21.88 -12.60 19.19
CA LYS A 54 21.60 -11.40 19.97
C LYS A 54 20.16 -11.25 20.45
N ARG A 55 19.17 -12.04 20.03
CA ARG A 55 17.78 -11.80 20.47
C ARG A 55 16.89 -13.00 20.77
N THR A 56 17.41 -14.23 20.83
CA THR A 56 16.67 -15.33 21.50
C THR A 56 16.60 -15.12 23.03
N GLU A 57 17.40 -14.20 23.59
CA GLU A 57 17.38 -13.80 25.01
C GLU A 57 16.62 -12.49 25.32
N SER A 58 15.92 -11.88 24.36
CA SER A 58 15.14 -10.65 24.63
C SER A 58 13.65 -10.90 24.82
N ARG A 59 13.27 -12.03 25.41
CA ARG A 59 12.04 -12.11 26.21
C ARG A 59 12.27 -11.70 27.67
N ASN A 60 13.52 -11.45 28.09
CA ASN A 60 13.79 -10.94 29.43
C ASN A 60 15.25 -10.47 29.56
N SER A 61 15.56 -9.18 29.45
CA SER A 61 16.67 -8.57 30.19
C SER A 61 16.66 -7.04 30.03
N ASN A 62 16.23 -6.36 31.09
CA ASN A 62 16.56 -4.97 31.33
C ASN A 62 18.08 -4.84 31.47
N ASN A 63 18.76 -4.01 30.66
CA ASN A 63 19.86 -3.19 31.19
C ASN A 63 20.29 -2.06 30.24
N SER A 64 19.88 -0.83 30.55
CA SER A 64 20.69 0.36 30.23
C SER A 64 21.77 0.47 31.30
N GLY A 65 23.03 0.31 30.91
CA GLY A 65 24.16 0.38 31.82
C GLY A 65 24.34 1.77 32.44
N PHE A 66 23.98 1.90 33.72
CA PHE A 66 24.67 2.77 34.68
C PHE A 66 24.78 2.00 35.99
N ARG A 67 26.03 1.65 36.36
CA ARG A 67 26.35 0.99 37.63
C ARG A 67 26.09 1.95 38.80
N ASN A 68 25.27 1.55 39.77
CA ASN A 68 25.74 1.47 41.16
C ASN A 68 24.93 0.45 41.97
N GLN A 69 25.65 -0.33 42.77
CA GLN A 69 25.12 -1.38 43.66
C GLN A 69 24.35 -0.76 44.83
N ASN A 70 23.11 -1.20 45.06
CA ASN A 70 22.79 -1.80 46.35
C ASN A 70 21.51 -2.64 46.28
N ARG A 71 21.57 -3.82 46.92
CA ARG A 71 20.48 -4.78 47.01
C ARG A 71 19.31 -4.19 47.81
N ASN A 72 18.12 -4.19 47.23
CA ASN A 72 16.91 -4.65 47.92
C ASN A 72 15.86 -5.04 46.89
N ASN A 73 15.60 -6.35 46.81
CA ASN A 73 14.49 -6.91 46.05
C ASN A 73 13.18 -6.49 46.73
N ASN A 74 12.44 -5.59 46.10
CA ASN A 74 10.99 -5.49 46.24
C ASN A 74 10.40 -5.27 44.85
N GLY A 75 9.55 -6.20 44.42
CA GLY A 75 9.01 -6.33 43.06
C GLY A 75 8.04 -5.23 42.64
N PHE A 76 8.51 -3.99 42.55
CA PHE A 76 7.83 -2.95 41.80
C PHE A 76 8.53 -2.81 40.45
N ARG A 77 7.83 -3.15 39.36
CA ARG A 77 8.24 -2.73 38.01
C ARG A 77 8.45 -1.22 38.07
N GLY A 78 9.70 -0.77 37.98
CA GLY A 78 10.03 0.65 38.00
C GLY A 78 9.18 1.36 36.96
N LYS A 79 8.35 2.32 37.40
CA LYS A 79 7.58 3.15 36.48
C LYS A 79 8.56 3.87 35.58
N ASN A 80 8.42 3.70 34.26
CA ASN A 80 9.20 4.46 33.29
C ASN A 80 8.88 5.96 33.51
N PRO A 81 9.83 6.80 33.96
CA PRO A 81 9.57 8.19 34.29
C PRO A 81 9.39 9.07 33.03
N ASN A 82 9.78 8.56 31.86
CA ASN A 82 9.72 9.28 30.58
C ASN A 82 8.40 9.00 29.84
N TYR A 83 7.29 9.43 30.45
CA TYR A 83 5.99 9.44 29.77
C TYR A 83 5.93 10.62 28.79
N GLN A 84 5.87 10.33 27.50
CA GLN A 84 5.76 11.33 26.45
C GLN A 84 4.42 11.14 25.72
N TRP A 85 3.46 12.02 26.00
CA TRP A 85 2.11 11.98 25.42
C TRP A 85 2.07 12.34 23.94
N ASN A 86 3.02 13.16 23.49
CA ASN A 86 3.02 13.77 22.16
C ASN A 86 4.32 13.48 21.43
N GLN A 87 4.56 12.20 21.12
CA GLN A 87 5.63 11.85 20.19
C GLN A 87 5.14 12.12 18.77
N GLN A 88 5.66 13.19 18.14
CA GLN A 88 5.41 13.49 16.74
C GLN A 88 6.33 12.62 15.87
N TYR A 89 5.91 11.39 15.60
CA TYR A 89 6.50 10.60 14.52
C TYR A 89 5.96 11.09 13.17
N GLY A 90 6.78 11.06 12.13
CA GLY A 90 6.32 11.34 10.76
C GLY A 90 5.30 10.31 10.32
N TYR A 91 4.40 10.66 9.39
CA TYR A 91 3.36 9.75 8.90
C TYR A 91 3.86 8.84 7.78
N SER A 92 5.10 8.37 7.88
CA SER A 92 5.75 7.58 6.84
C SER A 92 5.61 6.09 7.13
N GLU A 93 5.60 5.28 6.08
CA GLU A 93 5.36 3.85 6.17
C GLU A 93 6.13 3.06 5.12
N VAL A 94 6.45 1.82 5.46
CA VAL A 94 7.20 0.91 4.60
C VAL A 94 6.48 -0.42 4.53
N PHE A 95 6.24 -0.85 3.30
CA PHE A 95 5.56 -2.06 2.92
C PHE A 95 6.59 -2.98 2.28
N LEU A 96 6.88 -4.11 2.93
CA LEU A 96 7.83 -5.10 2.43
C LEU A 96 7.13 -6.44 2.24
N ARG A 97 7.30 -7.05 1.07
CA ARG A 97 6.86 -8.42 0.79
C ARG A 97 8.03 -9.34 0.49
N ILE A 98 7.93 -10.55 0.99
CA ILE A 98 8.80 -11.69 0.74
C ILE A 98 7.87 -12.78 0.19
N PRO A 99 7.87 -13.05 -1.12
CA PRO A 99 6.92 -13.99 -1.72
C PRO A 99 7.26 -15.45 -1.42
N GLU A 100 8.45 -15.70 -0.87
CA GLU A 100 8.91 -17.02 -0.49
C GLU A 100 8.28 -17.48 0.83
N GLN A 101 7.95 -18.78 0.92
CA GLN A 101 7.38 -19.36 2.13
C GLN A 101 8.48 -19.57 3.17
N GLY A 102 8.32 -19.01 4.37
CA GLY A 102 9.28 -19.16 5.44
C GLY A 102 8.99 -18.26 6.63
N MET A 103 9.65 -18.52 7.76
CA MET A 103 9.63 -17.64 8.92
C MET A 103 10.67 -16.54 8.73
N PHE A 104 10.21 -15.36 8.34
CA PHE A 104 11.05 -14.19 8.15
C PHE A 104 10.86 -13.20 9.30
N SER A 105 11.94 -12.49 9.62
CA SER A 105 11.89 -11.38 10.56
C SER A 105 12.54 -10.16 9.94
N VAL A 106 11.96 -8.99 10.16
CA VAL A 106 12.39 -7.75 9.55
C VAL A 106 12.50 -6.69 10.62
N GLU A 107 13.67 -6.07 10.69
CA GLU A 107 13.99 -4.94 11.56
C GLU A 107 14.05 -3.68 10.70
N LEU A 108 13.26 -2.66 11.02
CA LEU A 108 13.29 -1.36 10.36
C LEU A 108 13.27 -0.27 11.44
N GLY A 109 14.39 0.41 11.61
CA GLY A 109 14.55 1.38 12.70
C GLY A 109 14.41 0.70 14.07
N ASP A 110 13.41 1.09 14.84
CA ASP A 110 13.08 0.56 16.17
C ASP A 110 12.02 -0.56 16.12
N GLN A 111 11.41 -0.80 14.96
CA GLN A 111 10.38 -1.81 14.80
C GLN A 111 10.98 -3.15 14.35
N PHE A 112 10.51 -4.24 14.96
CA PHE A 112 10.92 -5.60 14.64
C PHE A 112 9.67 -6.48 14.51
N ILE A 113 9.45 -7.07 13.33
CA ILE A 113 8.28 -7.88 13.04
C ILE A 113 8.73 -9.25 12.53
N SER A 114 8.12 -10.32 13.04
CA SER A 114 8.40 -11.69 12.61
C SER A 114 7.09 -12.39 12.24
N ASN A 115 7.02 -12.99 11.06
CA ASN A 115 5.85 -13.75 10.61
C ASN A 115 6.21 -14.76 9.50
N ASN A 116 5.24 -15.59 9.14
CA ASN A 116 5.32 -16.54 8.02
C ASN A 116 4.55 -16.10 6.77
N SER A 117 3.85 -14.96 6.82
CA SER A 117 3.01 -14.50 5.72
C SER A 117 3.81 -13.82 4.62
N GLY A 118 5.07 -13.46 4.93
CA GLY A 118 5.94 -12.74 4.02
C GLY A 118 5.45 -11.32 3.75
N ARG A 119 4.56 -10.76 4.57
CA ARG A 119 4.07 -9.37 4.42
C ARG A 119 4.34 -8.59 5.69
N PHE A 120 5.01 -7.46 5.54
CA PHE A 120 5.44 -6.60 6.64
C PHE A 120 4.99 -5.17 6.38
N ARG A 121 4.45 -4.54 7.42
CA ARG A 121 4.07 -3.14 7.44
C ARG A 121 4.69 -2.46 8.64
N PHE A 122 5.42 -1.40 8.36
CA PHE A 122 5.99 -0.49 9.33
C PHE A 122 5.33 0.87 9.15
N PHE A 123 4.92 1.50 10.25
CA PHE A 123 4.17 2.76 10.25
C PHE A 123 4.75 3.69 11.32
N ASP A 124 4.34 4.96 11.32
CA ASP A 124 4.89 5.99 12.23
C ASP A 124 6.42 6.11 12.13
N LEU A 125 6.95 5.99 10.91
CA LEU A 125 8.40 6.06 10.67
C LEU A 125 8.88 7.51 10.58
N PRO A 126 10.03 7.85 11.21
CA PRO A 126 10.67 9.14 11.01
C PRO A 126 11.15 9.27 9.56
N SER A 127 11.13 10.49 9.01
CA SER A 127 11.80 10.74 7.73
C SER A 127 13.32 10.68 7.91
N GLY A 128 14.03 10.09 6.95
CA GLY A 128 15.49 10.05 6.94
C GLY A 128 16.03 8.71 6.46
N ARG A 129 17.29 8.45 6.81
CA ARG A 129 17.99 7.22 6.48
C ARG A 129 17.72 6.18 7.58
N ILE A 130 16.92 5.16 7.27
CA ILE A 130 16.52 4.13 8.22
C ILE A 130 17.14 2.79 7.80
N PRO A 131 17.92 2.12 8.67
CA PRO A 131 18.43 0.80 8.36
C PRO A 131 17.29 -0.23 8.35
N VAL A 132 17.31 -1.11 7.34
CA VAL A 132 16.46 -2.30 7.25
C VAL A 132 17.33 -3.54 7.27
N SER A 133 16.97 -4.53 8.10
CA SER A 133 17.63 -5.84 8.16
C SER A 133 16.58 -6.95 8.02
N ILE A 134 16.85 -7.91 7.15
CA ILE A 134 15.96 -9.04 6.86
C ILE A 134 16.66 -10.31 7.31
N TYR A 135 15.93 -11.11 8.08
CA TYR A 135 16.40 -12.36 8.66
C TYR A 135 15.50 -13.52 8.24
N GLU A 136 16.10 -14.68 8.04
CA GLU A 136 15.39 -15.96 7.89
C GLU A 136 15.86 -16.90 9.00
N ASN A 137 14.93 -17.44 9.78
CA ASN A 137 15.24 -18.34 10.91
C ASN A 137 16.31 -17.78 11.88
N GLY A 138 16.42 -16.45 12.01
CA GLY A 138 17.38 -15.77 12.88
C GLY A 138 18.77 -15.50 12.27
N TYR A 139 19.02 -15.91 11.03
CA TYR A 139 20.23 -15.57 10.28
C TYR A 139 20.00 -14.31 9.45
N LEU A 140 20.98 -13.40 9.44
CA LEU A 140 20.88 -12.18 8.63
C LEU A 140 21.04 -12.55 7.16
N LEU A 141 20.09 -12.18 6.32
CA LEU A 141 20.19 -12.36 4.87
C LEU A 141 20.60 -11.07 4.17
N TYR A 142 20.01 -9.96 4.59
CA TYR A 142 20.12 -8.70 3.88
C TYR A 142 20.11 -7.53 4.85
N ARG A 143 20.93 -6.52 4.56
CA ARG A 143 20.88 -5.24 5.26
C ARG A 143 21.10 -4.12 4.28
N THR A 144 20.31 -3.06 4.39
CA THR A 144 20.55 -1.82 3.64
C THR A 144 19.97 -0.63 4.38
N THR A 145 20.09 0.56 3.79
CA THR A 145 19.56 1.79 4.35
C THR A 145 18.49 2.37 3.43
N LEU A 146 17.25 2.49 3.92
CA LEU A 146 16.14 3.09 3.20
C LEU A 146 16.13 4.61 3.39
N ASN A 147 15.95 5.37 2.31
CA ASN A 147 15.74 6.81 2.35
C ASN A 147 14.24 7.11 2.42
N VAL A 148 13.69 7.19 3.63
CA VAL A 148 12.26 7.46 3.86
C VAL A 148 12.01 8.96 3.81
N ARG A 149 11.18 9.41 2.87
CA ARG A 149 10.74 10.81 2.80
C ARG A 149 9.61 11.05 3.79
N ASN A 150 9.43 12.30 4.21
CA ASN A 150 8.32 12.65 5.09
C ASN A 150 6.98 12.35 4.41
N ASN A 151 6.03 11.79 5.17
CA ASN A 151 4.69 11.44 4.69
C ASN A 151 4.75 10.61 3.40
N SER A 152 5.53 9.54 3.39
CA SER A 152 5.68 8.67 2.22
C SER A 152 5.47 7.20 2.54
N ARG A 153 4.98 6.46 1.55
CA ARG A 153 4.87 5.01 1.54
C ARG A 153 5.91 4.47 0.58
N LEU A 154 6.79 3.62 1.07
CA LEU A 154 7.67 2.82 0.21
C LEU A 154 7.09 1.42 0.05
N VAL A 155 7.10 0.92 -1.19
CA VAL A 155 6.68 -0.46 -1.51
C VAL A 155 7.90 -1.23 -1.98
N LEU A 156 8.18 -2.36 -1.32
CA LEU A 156 9.36 -3.17 -1.57
C LEU A 156 9.02 -4.65 -1.69
N ASP A 157 9.80 -5.32 -2.54
CA ASP A 157 9.87 -6.78 -2.64
C ASP A 157 11.28 -7.26 -2.32
N PHE A 158 11.38 -8.31 -1.52
CA PHE A 158 12.63 -9.00 -1.24
C PHE A 158 12.57 -10.45 -1.70
N PHE A 159 13.61 -10.85 -2.43
CA PHE A 159 13.82 -12.22 -2.87
C PHE A 159 15.16 -12.69 -2.31
N THR A 160 15.21 -13.87 -1.71
CA THR A 160 16.40 -14.36 -0.99
C THR A 160 17.64 -14.44 -1.88
N ASN A 161 17.44 -14.74 -3.17
CA ASN A 161 18.53 -14.92 -4.14
C ASN A 161 18.86 -13.67 -4.96
N GLU A 162 17.98 -12.66 -5.00
CA GLU A 162 18.07 -11.54 -5.94
C GLU A 162 18.20 -10.19 -5.22
N GLY A 163 17.74 -10.11 -3.97
CA GLY A 163 17.90 -8.95 -3.11
C GLY A 163 16.62 -8.15 -2.92
N LEU A 164 16.79 -6.92 -2.44
CA LEU A 164 15.71 -6.02 -2.06
C LEU A 164 15.47 -4.98 -3.14
N PHE A 165 14.24 -4.94 -3.66
CA PHE A 165 13.82 -4.01 -4.70
C PHE A 165 12.90 -2.95 -4.10
N LEU A 166 13.22 -1.67 -4.33
CA LEU A 166 12.29 -0.56 -4.14
C LEU A 166 11.43 -0.44 -5.38
N LEU A 167 10.15 -0.80 -5.27
CA LEU A 167 9.23 -0.81 -6.40
C LEU A 167 8.63 0.56 -6.68
N ASP A 168 8.17 1.25 -5.63
CA ASP A 168 7.58 2.58 -5.79
C ASP A 168 7.59 3.38 -4.47
N SER A 169 7.36 4.69 -4.58
CA SER A 169 7.26 5.64 -3.48
C SER A 169 6.09 6.61 -3.71
N TYR A 170 5.11 6.58 -2.81
CA TYR A 170 3.93 7.44 -2.89
C TYR A 170 3.87 8.44 -1.73
N PRO A 171 3.39 9.68 -1.92
CA PRO A 171 3.04 10.53 -0.80
C PRO A 171 1.82 9.96 -0.06
N VAL A 172 1.85 9.97 1.27
CA VAL A 172 0.76 9.55 2.15
C VAL A 172 0.15 10.81 2.74
N GLN A 173 -1.09 11.12 2.37
CA GLN A 173 -1.82 12.22 2.98
C GLN A 173 -2.72 11.70 4.11
N ASN A 174 -2.82 12.51 5.16
CA ASN A 174 -3.52 12.18 6.39
C ASN A 174 -5.02 11.93 6.12
N GLN A 175 -5.55 10.82 6.64
CA GLN A 175 -7.00 10.55 6.89
C GLN A 175 -7.83 9.65 5.93
N SER A 176 -7.25 8.76 5.13
CA SER A 176 -8.03 7.56 4.74
C SER A 176 -7.16 6.38 4.35
N TYR A 177 -7.07 5.40 5.24
CA TYR A 177 -6.40 4.13 4.97
C TYR A 177 -7.33 3.24 4.13
N GLY A 178 -7.59 3.63 2.89
CA GLY A 178 -8.58 3.03 2.01
C GLY A 178 -7.99 2.05 1.00
N PHE A 179 -7.23 1.04 1.42
CA PHE A 179 -6.93 -0.12 0.57
C PHE A 179 -7.59 -1.38 1.15
N ASN A 180 -8.32 -2.09 0.30
CA ASN A 180 -9.12 -3.25 0.70
C ASN A 180 -8.30 -4.53 0.72
N ASP A 181 -7.27 -4.64 -0.13
CA ASP A 181 -6.39 -5.79 -0.21
C ASP A 181 -4.90 -5.36 -0.19
N TRP A 182 -4.10 -6.10 0.56
CA TRP A 182 -2.63 -5.99 0.56
C TRP A 182 -2.05 -6.23 -0.83
N ASN A 183 -2.67 -7.10 -1.63
CA ASN A 183 -2.22 -7.37 -3.00
C ASN A 183 -2.25 -6.11 -3.87
N ASP A 184 -3.21 -5.21 -3.65
CA ASP A 184 -3.39 -4.01 -4.48
C ASP A 184 -2.18 -3.09 -4.41
N VAL A 185 -1.58 -2.92 -3.22
CA VAL A 185 -0.46 -2.00 -3.03
C VAL A 185 0.84 -2.56 -3.62
N TRP A 186 1.02 -3.88 -3.59
CA TRP A 186 2.23 -4.51 -4.12
C TRP A 186 2.14 -4.83 -5.60
N ASN A 187 0.95 -5.02 -6.15
CA ASN A 187 0.77 -5.35 -7.56
C ASN A 187 0.67 -4.11 -8.46
N ASN A 188 0.35 -2.94 -7.89
CA ASN A 188 0.29 -1.67 -8.61
C ASN A 188 1.60 -1.30 -9.34
N PRO A 189 2.80 -1.42 -8.74
CA PRO A 189 4.07 -1.13 -9.43
C PRO A 189 4.35 -2.01 -10.64
N TYR A 190 3.72 -3.20 -10.71
CA TYR A 190 3.87 -4.14 -11.83
C TYR A 190 2.88 -3.90 -12.98
N GLY A 191 2.11 -2.80 -12.93
CA GLY A 191 1.06 -2.53 -13.90
C GLY A 191 -0.13 -3.50 -13.83
N ASN A 192 -0.15 -4.39 -12.83
CA ASN A 192 -1.24 -5.33 -12.61
C ASN A 192 -2.24 -4.74 -11.63
N SER A 193 -3.20 -3.99 -12.16
CA SER A 193 -4.35 -3.46 -11.42
C SER A 193 -5.35 -4.57 -11.10
N GLY A 194 -4.95 -5.54 -10.27
CA GLY A 194 -5.92 -6.30 -9.48
C GLY A 194 -6.56 -5.33 -8.50
N GLY A 195 -7.88 -5.18 -8.54
CA GLY A 195 -8.63 -4.41 -7.54
C GLY A 195 -8.70 -2.90 -7.75
N TRP A 196 -7.79 -2.27 -8.51
CA TRP A 196 -7.96 -0.90 -8.98
C TRP A 196 -8.85 -0.88 -10.21
N ASN A 197 -10.13 -1.05 -9.95
CA ASN A 197 -11.15 -0.67 -10.89
C ASN A 197 -11.20 0.87 -10.87
N ASP A 198 -10.32 1.54 -11.63
CA ASP A 198 -10.68 2.73 -12.42
C ASP A 198 -9.59 3.15 -13.41
N GLY A 199 -9.91 3.02 -14.70
CA GLY A 199 -9.55 3.97 -15.76
C GLY A 199 -8.07 4.15 -16.07
N GLY A 200 -7.62 3.49 -17.15
CA GLY A 200 -6.28 3.66 -17.72
C GLY A 200 -5.87 5.12 -17.89
N SER A 201 -4.56 5.37 -17.83
CA SER A 201 -3.85 6.63 -18.07
C SER A 201 -4.67 7.75 -18.73
N TYR A 202 -5.55 8.39 -17.97
CA TYR A 202 -6.07 9.70 -18.28
C TYR A 202 -5.29 10.62 -17.35
N ALA A 203 -4.24 11.25 -17.88
CA ALA A 203 -3.36 12.16 -17.13
C ALA A 203 -4.08 13.35 -16.45
N ASN A 204 -5.42 13.40 -16.55
CA ASN A 204 -6.29 14.45 -16.06
C ASN A 204 -7.41 13.93 -15.12
N VAL A 205 -7.40 12.67 -14.64
CA VAL A 205 -8.39 12.25 -13.61
C VAL A 205 -8.09 12.94 -12.30
N MET A 206 -9.10 13.54 -11.68
CA MET A 206 -8.96 14.08 -10.34
C MET A 206 -8.68 12.95 -9.35
N ASP A 207 -7.57 13.02 -8.63
CA ASP A 207 -7.33 12.10 -7.52
C ASP A 207 -8.27 12.41 -6.35
N ASN A 208 -8.43 11.45 -5.43
CA ASN A 208 -9.40 11.57 -4.33
C ASN A 208 -9.09 12.73 -3.36
N SER A 209 -7.82 13.13 -3.20
CA SER A 209 -7.46 14.24 -2.33
C SER A 209 -7.85 15.57 -2.98
N SER A 210 -7.43 15.79 -4.22
CA SER A 210 -7.86 16.96 -5.01
C SER A 210 -9.39 17.03 -5.12
N PHE A 211 -10.06 15.88 -5.21
CA PHE A 211 -11.52 15.81 -5.22
C PHE A 211 -12.14 16.20 -3.88
N SER A 212 -11.58 15.74 -2.76
CA SER A 212 -12.03 16.14 -1.42
C SER A 212 -11.85 17.64 -1.19
N GLU A 213 -10.70 18.20 -1.58
CA GLU A 213 -10.45 19.64 -1.51
C GLU A 213 -11.43 20.43 -2.39
N PHE A 214 -11.66 19.95 -3.62
CA PHE A 214 -12.62 20.56 -4.53
C PHE A 214 -14.04 20.53 -3.96
N MET A 215 -14.47 19.41 -3.37
CA MET A 215 -15.77 19.27 -2.71
C MET A 215 -15.93 20.22 -1.52
N ASP A 216 -14.87 20.38 -0.71
CA ASP A 216 -14.86 21.33 0.39
C ASP A 216 -14.97 22.77 -0.10
N MET A 217 -14.23 23.14 -1.14
CA MET A 217 -14.33 24.45 -1.75
C MET A 217 -15.72 24.67 -2.36
N LEU A 218 -16.29 23.67 -3.02
CA LEU A 218 -17.63 23.71 -3.61
C LEU A 218 -18.68 23.99 -2.53
N ARG A 219 -18.67 23.22 -1.43
CA ARG A 219 -19.61 23.39 -0.31
C ARG A 219 -19.45 24.72 0.42
N LYS A 220 -18.22 25.21 0.56
CA LYS A 220 -17.91 26.50 1.23
C LYS A 220 -18.32 27.71 0.38
N ASN A 221 -18.03 27.67 -0.92
CA ASN A 221 -18.13 28.84 -1.80
C ASN A 221 -19.41 28.89 -2.64
N ALA A 222 -20.11 27.76 -2.82
CA ALA A 222 -21.31 27.69 -3.63
C ALA A 222 -22.52 27.20 -2.83
N ARG A 223 -23.39 28.15 -2.47
CA ARG A 223 -24.61 27.88 -1.67
C ARG A 223 -25.79 27.37 -2.49
N PHE A 224 -25.93 27.84 -3.73
CA PHE A 224 -27.05 27.52 -4.62
C PHE A 224 -26.58 26.70 -5.82
N ASP A 225 -27.51 25.94 -6.41
CA ASP A 225 -27.23 25.06 -7.55
C ASP A 225 -26.52 25.78 -8.70
N ASP A 226 -26.94 27.00 -9.07
CA ASP A 226 -26.32 27.73 -10.18
C ASP A 226 -24.83 27.99 -9.94
N SER A 227 -24.46 28.37 -8.71
CA SER A 227 -23.06 28.57 -8.32
C SER A 227 -22.29 27.25 -8.30
N LYS A 228 -22.91 26.16 -7.80
CA LYS A 228 -22.29 24.83 -7.77
C LYS A 228 -22.03 24.34 -9.20
N LEU A 229 -23.03 24.42 -10.08
CA LEU A 229 -22.94 24.05 -11.48
C LEU A 229 -21.86 24.86 -12.21
N SER A 230 -21.77 26.17 -11.96
CA SER A 230 -20.74 27.03 -12.56
C SER A 230 -19.31 26.56 -12.18
N MET A 231 -19.09 26.31 -10.89
CA MET A 231 -17.79 25.87 -10.38
C MET A 231 -17.41 24.46 -10.89
N ILE A 232 -18.35 23.52 -10.92
CA ILE A 232 -18.12 22.18 -11.48
C ILE A 232 -17.82 22.26 -12.98
N ARG A 233 -18.57 23.07 -13.72
CA ARG A 233 -18.33 23.28 -15.17
C ARG A 233 -16.97 23.90 -15.46
N GLN A 234 -16.46 24.74 -14.57
CA GLN A 234 -15.11 25.28 -14.71
C GLN A 234 -14.07 24.17 -14.55
N GLN A 235 -14.19 23.35 -13.50
CA GLN A 235 -13.24 22.27 -13.21
C GLN A 235 -13.23 21.19 -14.31
N MET A 236 -14.40 20.80 -14.84
CA MET A 236 -14.49 19.74 -15.85
C MET A 236 -13.90 20.09 -17.23
N ARG A 237 -13.46 21.33 -17.45
CA ARG A 237 -12.78 21.72 -18.70
C ARG A 237 -11.45 21.01 -18.86
N THR A 238 -10.71 20.86 -17.77
CA THR A 238 -9.35 20.31 -17.75
C THR A 238 -9.26 18.98 -17.02
N THR A 239 -10.33 18.55 -16.35
CA THR A 239 -10.32 17.40 -15.45
C THR A 239 -11.36 16.35 -15.84
N MET A 240 -10.96 15.09 -15.71
CA MET A 240 -11.79 13.89 -15.83
C MET A 240 -12.15 13.36 -14.43
N PHE A 241 -13.23 12.60 -14.34
CA PHE A 241 -13.75 12.11 -13.06
C PHE A 241 -14.16 10.64 -13.16
N THR A 242 -14.13 9.94 -12.02
CA THR A 242 -14.73 8.60 -11.91
C THR A 242 -16.25 8.70 -11.73
N SER A 243 -16.98 7.62 -12.02
CA SER A 243 -18.44 7.57 -11.86
C SER A 243 -18.85 7.80 -10.41
N GLN A 244 -18.00 7.37 -9.46
CA GLN A 244 -18.20 7.62 -8.03
C GLN A 244 -18.05 9.11 -7.68
N GLN A 245 -17.04 9.79 -8.22
CA GLN A 245 -16.86 11.24 -8.03
C GLN A 245 -18.01 12.04 -8.66
N ILE A 246 -18.46 11.63 -9.87
CA ILE A 246 -19.61 12.25 -10.54
C ILE A 246 -20.87 12.07 -9.70
N SER A 247 -21.13 10.86 -9.17
CA SER A 247 -22.27 10.60 -8.29
C SER A 247 -22.26 11.52 -7.07
N ALA A 248 -21.10 11.71 -6.42
CA ALA A 248 -20.96 12.63 -5.30
C ALA A 248 -21.23 14.10 -5.68
N LEU A 249 -20.74 14.55 -6.83
CA LEU A 249 -21.02 15.91 -7.34
C LEU A 249 -22.49 16.14 -7.66
N VAL A 250 -23.15 15.14 -8.25
CA VAL A 250 -24.59 15.21 -8.56
C VAL A 250 -25.41 15.27 -7.27
N LYS A 251 -25.00 14.55 -6.21
CA LYS A 251 -25.67 14.62 -4.89
C LYS A 251 -25.57 15.99 -4.21
N GLU A 252 -24.59 16.83 -4.56
CA GLU A 252 -24.47 18.19 -4.03
C GLU A 252 -25.49 19.17 -4.62
N VAL A 253 -26.09 18.83 -5.75
CA VAL A 253 -27.08 19.68 -6.43
C VAL A 253 -28.46 19.40 -5.83
N SER A 254 -29.24 20.45 -5.56
CA SER A 254 -30.50 20.34 -4.82
C SER A 254 -31.66 19.90 -5.72
N PHE A 255 -31.74 20.46 -6.93
CA PHE A 255 -32.87 20.21 -7.82
C PHE A 255 -32.56 19.11 -8.84
N ASP A 256 -33.46 18.13 -8.96
CA ASP A 256 -33.27 16.96 -9.82
C ASP A 256 -33.12 17.31 -11.32
N LYS A 257 -33.76 18.39 -11.78
CA LYS A 257 -33.56 18.97 -13.11
C LYS A 257 -32.10 19.39 -13.34
N ASN A 258 -31.48 20.00 -12.33
CA ASN A 258 -30.09 20.44 -12.36
C ASN A 258 -29.13 19.24 -12.22
N LYS A 259 -29.46 18.28 -11.35
CA LYS A 259 -28.76 16.98 -11.24
C LYS A 259 -28.68 16.29 -12.59
N LEU A 260 -29.80 16.24 -13.32
CA LEU A 260 -29.89 15.60 -14.63
C LEU A 260 -29.03 16.32 -15.67
N SER A 261 -29.10 17.65 -15.72
CA SER A 261 -28.28 18.46 -16.61
C SER A 261 -26.79 18.24 -16.34
N LEU A 262 -26.39 18.22 -15.07
CA LEU A 262 -25.01 17.99 -14.66
C LEU A 262 -24.55 16.57 -15.06
N ALA A 263 -25.31 15.55 -14.69
CA ALA A 263 -24.97 14.16 -14.96
C ALA A 263 -24.83 13.86 -16.46
N LYS A 264 -25.70 14.41 -17.31
CA LYS A 264 -25.55 14.29 -18.77
C LYS A 264 -24.24 14.94 -19.26
N SER A 265 -23.92 16.14 -18.78
CA SER A 265 -22.70 16.85 -19.18
C SER A 265 -21.41 16.13 -18.76
N MET A 266 -21.41 15.52 -17.57
CA MET A 266 -20.26 14.84 -17.01
C MET A 266 -20.02 13.45 -17.60
N PHE A 267 -20.97 12.86 -18.32
CA PHE A 267 -20.80 11.55 -18.95
C PHE A 267 -19.60 11.52 -19.92
N SER A 268 -19.40 12.60 -20.67
CA SER A 268 -18.23 12.77 -21.55
C SER A 268 -16.90 12.88 -20.80
N LYS A 269 -16.94 13.23 -19.52
CA LYS A 269 -15.78 13.41 -18.63
C LYS A 269 -15.59 12.24 -17.66
N CYS A 270 -16.33 11.17 -17.86
CA CYS A 270 -16.25 9.95 -17.06
C CYS A 270 -15.21 8.98 -17.65
N VAL A 271 -14.28 8.52 -16.82
CA VAL A 271 -13.22 7.59 -17.24
C VAL A 271 -13.63 6.12 -17.20
N ASP A 272 -14.61 5.79 -16.37
CA ASP A 272 -15.13 4.46 -16.06
C ASP A 272 -16.62 4.34 -16.44
N LYS A 273 -16.99 4.75 -17.67
CA LYS A 273 -18.38 4.79 -18.16
C LYS A 273 -19.17 3.49 -17.96
N HIS A 274 -18.52 2.33 -17.93
CA HIS A 274 -19.14 1.04 -17.65
C HIS A 274 -19.73 0.95 -16.23
N LYS A 275 -19.31 1.82 -15.31
CA LYS A 275 -19.84 1.98 -13.95
C LYS A 275 -20.78 3.17 -13.77
N TYR A 276 -21.20 3.82 -14.85
CA TYR A 276 -22.02 5.04 -14.73
C TYR A 276 -23.38 4.81 -14.04
N PHE A 277 -23.79 3.55 -13.88
CA PHE A 277 -24.93 3.17 -13.07
C PHE A 277 -24.85 3.68 -11.62
N LEU A 278 -23.64 3.93 -11.08
CA LEU A 278 -23.43 4.52 -9.75
C LEU A 278 -23.96 5.95 -9.62
N VAL A 279 -24.13 6.68 -10.73
CA VAL A 279 -24.66 8.05 -10.75
C VAL A 279 -26.19 8.05 -10.60
N TYR A 280 -26.85 6.93 -10.90
CA TYR A 280 -28.30 6.83 -10.83
C TYR A 280 -28.85 7.02 -9.41
N ASP A 281 -28.09 6.60 -8.40
CA ASP A 281 -28.46 6.71 -6.98
C ASP A 281 -28.24 8.12 -6.40
N ALA A 282 -27.92 9.10 -7.25
CA ALA A 282 -27.85 10.51 -6.88
C ALA A 282 -29.19 11.27 -7.07
N PHE A 283 -30.14 10.67 -7.78
CA PHE A 283 -31.42 11.29 -8.15
C PHE A 283 -32.50 11.02 -7.10
N ASP A 284 -33.37 12.00 -6.91
CA ASP A 284 -34.49 11.89 -5.98
C ASP A 284 -35.75 11.33 -6.67
N PHE A 285 -35.89 11.54 -7.98
CA PHE A 285 -37.04 11.08 -8.76
C PHE A 285 -36.66 10.02 -9.80
N GLU A 286 -37.46 8.95 -9.86
CA GLU A 286 -37.30 7.86 -10.82
C GLU A 286 -37.41 8.33 -12.28
N SER A 287 -38.18 9.39 -12.55
CA SER A 287 -38.29 9.95 -13.90
C SER A 287 -36.94 10.46 -14.42
N SER A 288 -36.17 11.16 -13.58
CA SER A 288 -34.87 11.70 -13.94
C SER A 288 -33.82 10.59 -14.08
N LYS A 289 -33.88 9.58 -13.21
CA LYS A 289 -33.04 8.38 -13.28
C LYS A 289 -33.25 7.63 -14.61
N ARG A 290 -34.51 7.42 -15.01
CA ARG A 290 -34.86 6.80 -16.30
C ARG A 290 -34.36 7.64 -17.48
N GLU A 291 -34.50 8.97 -17.42
CA GLU A 291 -34.03 9.85 -18.49
C GLU A 291 -32.49 9.84 -18.64
N LEU A 292 -31.75 9.75 -17.53
CA LEU A 292 -30.30 9.58 -17.59
C LEU A 292 -29.92 8.20 -18.15
N MET A 293 -30.63 7.15 -17.76
CA MET A 293 -30.40 5.80 -18.28
C MET A 293 -30.60 5.73 -19.80
N GLU A 294 -31.68 6.31 -20.30
CA GLU A 294 -31.96 6.41 -21.74
C GLU A 294 -30.89 7.23 -22.48
N PHE A 295 -30.40 8.32 -21.88
CA PHE A 295 -29.29 9.09 -22.44
C PHE A 295 -28.00 8.25 -22.55
N VAL A 296 -27.63 7.52 -21.50
CA VAL A 296 -26.41 6.69 -21.46
C VAL A 296 -26.48 5.55 -22.47
N GLN A 297 -27.65 4.94 -22.68
CA GLN A 297 -27.85 3.88 -23.68
C GLN A 297 -27.67 4.38 -25.12
N ASN A 298 -27.94 5.66 -25.37
CA ASN A 298 -27.89 6.28 -26.70
C ASN A 298 -26.58 7.06 -26.97
N SER A 299 -25.64 7.09 -26.03
CA SER A 299 -24.39 7.87 -26.10
C SER A 299 -23.16 7.02 -26.37
#